data_AF-A0A291TFK9-F1
#
_entry.id   AF-A0A291TFK9-F1
#
_cell.length_a   1.000
_cell.length_b   1.000
_cell.length_c   1.000
_cell.angle_alpha   90.00
_cell.angle_beta   90.00
_cell.angle_gamma   90.00
#
_symmetry.space_group_name_H-M   'P 1'
#
loop_
_entity.id
_entity.type
_entity.pdbx_description
1 polymer ?
#
loop_
_entity_poly.entity_id
_entity_poly.type
_entity_poly.pdbx_seq_one_letter_code
_entity_poly.pdbx_strand_id
1 'polypeptide(L)'
;MSLSLLLISLLTPISDTPVPAQSTLDAQLVCQQFVQVRLGQALQPEEIKARLVPKREREWLVDGKVKGPEGPLLFACHLHQGERWELLNFSLWAPQPIKGA
;
A
#
# COMPACT_ATOMS: atom_id res chain seq x y z
N MET A 1 17.34 47.69 -16.51
CA MET A 1 18.24 47.00 -15.55
C MET A 1 17.73 45.58 -15.42
N SER A 2 18.39 44.62 -16.07
CA SER A 2 17.95 43.23 -16.15
C SER A 2 18.24 42.50 -14.85
N LEU A 3 17.20 41.96 -14.20
CA LEU A 3 17.34 41.10 -13.03
C LEU A 3 17.48 39.65 -13.51
N SER A 4 18.71 39.13 -13.46
CA SER A 4 19.01 37.74 -13.81
C SER A 4 18.38 36.77 -12.79
N LEU A 5 17.50 35.89 -13.27
CA LEU A 5 16.96 34.76 -12.52
C LEU A 5 18.01 33.64 -12.47
N LEU A 6 18.66 33.47 -11.32
CA LEU A 6 19.52 32.31 -11.06
C LEU A 6 18.63 31.12 -10.71
N LEU A 7 18.43 30.21 -11.66
CA LEU A 7 17.86 28.89 -11.41
C LEU A 7 18.87 28.07 -10.59
N ILE A 8 18.62 27.91 -9.29
CA ILE A 8 19.35 26.97 -8.45
C ILE A 8 18.67 25.60 -8.63
N SER A 9 19.26 24.75 -9.47
CA SER A 9 18.93 23.32 -9.48
C SER A 9 19.43 22.69 -8.18
N LEU A 10 18.54 22.56 -7.19
CA LEU A 10 18.78 21.70 -6.03
C LEU A 10 18.85 20.25 -6.53
N LEU A 11 20.06 19.74 -6.77
CA LEU A 11 20.30 18.30 -6.81
C LEU A 11 20.08 17.77 -5.39
N THR A 12 18.90 17.21 -5.13
CA THR A 12 18.67 16.44 -3.91
C THR A 12 19.55 15.19 -3.95
N PRO A 13 20.41 14.96 -2.94
CA PRO A 13 21.13 13.69 -2.87
C PRO A 13 20.10 12.57 -2.73
N ILE A 14 20.28 11.50 -3.50
CA ILE A 14 19.58 10.23 -3.31
C ILE A 14 20.08 9.69 -1.97
N SER A 15 19.39 10.09 -0.91
CA SER A 15 19.74 9.71 0.45
C SER A 15 19.14 8.34 0.70
N ASP A 16 19.97 7.34 1.01
CA ASP A 16 19.59 6.11 1.69
C ASP A 16 19.14 6.42 3.14
N THR A 17 18.26 7.40 3.31
CA THR A 17 17.70 7.76 4.60
C THR A 17 16.82 6.61 5.07
N PRO A 18 17.02 6.12 6.31
CA PRO A 18 16.16 5.11 6.87
C PRO A 18 14.72 5.63 6.87
N VAL A 19 13.83 4.80 6.37
CA VAL A 19 12.41 5.11 6.24
C VAL A 19 11.84 5.40 7.62
N PRO A 20 11.19 6.56 7.84
CA PRO A 20 10.59 6.86 9.12
C PRO A 20 9.52 5.83 9.46
N ALA A 21 9.50 5.36 10.72
CA ALA A 21 8.46 4.44 11.22
C ALA A 21 7.03 4.95 10.94
N GLN A 22 6.84 6.27 10.94
CA GLN A 22 5.56 6.90 10.61
C GLN A 22 5.08 6.59 9.19
N SER A 23 5.96 6.67 8.19
CA SER A 23 5.57 6.43 6.80
C SER A 23 5.14 4.97 6.55
N THR A 24 5.73 4.02 7.28
CA THR A 24 5.29 2.62 7.31
C THR A 24 3.88 2.51 7.88
N LEU A 25 3.59 3.17 9.00
CA LEU A 25 2.27 3.18 9.62
C LEU A 25 1.22 3.83 8.70
N ASP A 26 1.56 4.93 8.05
CA ASP A 26 0.68 5.64 7.12
C ASP A 26 0.33 4.75 5.92
N ALA A 27 1.34 4.08 5.33
CA ALA A 27 1.13 3.14 4.23
C ALA A 27 0.20 1.97 4.63
N GLN A 28 0.41 1.41 5.83
CA GLN A 28 -0.46 0.37 6.38
C GLN A 28 -1.90 0.88 6.54
N LEU A 29 -2.08 2.06 7.13
CA LEU A 29 -3.38 2.65 7.40
C LEU A 29 -4.17 2.90 6.11
N VAL A 30 -3.54 3.47 5.08
CA VAL A 30 -4.21 3.76 3.80
C VAL A 30 -4.63 2.46 3.10
N CYS A 31 -3.75 1.45 3.03
CA CYS A 31 -4.13 0.17 2.44
C CYS A 31 -5.27 -0.51 3.23
N GLN A 32 -5.22 -0.47 4.57
CA GLN A 32 -6.27 -1.01 5.41
C GLN A 32 -7.63 -0.32 5.17
N GLN A 33 -7.66 1.01 5.09
CA GLN A 33 -8.88 1.76 4.77
C GLN A 33 -9.46 1.33 3.42
N PHE A 34 -8.59 1.17 2.42
CA PHE A 34 -9.02 0.76 1.08
C PHE A 34 -9.65 -0.64 1.09
N VAL A 35 -9.06 -1.58 1.83
CA VAL A 35 -9.60 -2.94 2.03
C VAL A 35 -10.92 -2.91 2.80
N GLN A 36 -11.05 -2.09 3.84
CA GLN A 36 -12.28 -1.97 4.62
C GLN A 36 -13.45 -1.47 3.77
N VAL A 37 -13.20 -0.46 2.92
CA VAL A 37 -14.19 0.03 1.95
C VAL A 37 -14.59 -1.09 0.98
N ARG A 38 -13.64 -1.91 0.53
CA ARG A 38 -13.91 -3.01 -0.39
C ARG A 38 -14.72 -4.15 0.24
N LEU A 39 -14.47 -4.45 1.52
CA LEU A 39 -15.18 -5.49 2.27
C LEU A 39 -16.51 -5.01 2.88
N GLY A 40 -16.73 -3.69 2.94
CA GLY A 40 -17.88 -3.11 3.62
C GLY A 40 -17.88 -3.32 5.13
N GLN A 41 -16.72 -3.64 5.72
CA GLN A 41 -16.57 -3.95 7.14
C GLN A 41 -15.24 -3.42 7.68
N ALA A 42 -15.26 -2.90 8.89
CA ALA A 42 -14.07 -2.42 9.59
C ALA A 42 -13.31 -3.58 10.24
N LEU A 43 -12.68 -4.43 9.43
CA LEU A 43 -11.85 -5.53 9.91
C LEU A 43 -10.44 -5.04 10.26
N GLN A 44 -9.90 -5.58 11.35
CA GLN A 44 -8.51 -5.42 11.72
C GLN A 44 -7.69 -6.57 11.08
N PRO A 45 -6.59 -6.27 10.37
CA PRO A 45 -5.70 -7.30 9.85
C PRO A 45 -5.09 -8.14 10.98
N GLU A 46 -5.03 -9.45 10.76
CA GLU A 46 -4.22 -10.36 11.58
C GLU A 46 -2.73 -10.09 11.35
N GLU A 47 -2.39 -9.79 10.09
CA GLU A 47 -1.04 -9.46 9.66
C GLU A 47 -1.12 -8.31 8.64
N ILE A 48 -0.22 -7.34 8.75
CA ILE A 48 -0.04 -6.30 7.76
C ILE A 48 1.41 -5.84 7.74
N LYS A 49 2.00 -5.76 6.55
CA LYS A 49 3.39 -5.37 6.35
C LYS A 49 3.49 -4.38 5.22
N ALA A 50 3.99 -3.19 5.53
CA ALA A 50 4.38 -2.21 4.53
C ALA A 50 5.90 -2.29 4.29
N ARG A 51 6.29 -2.20 3.02
CA ARG A 51 7.69 -2.11 2.58
C ARG A 51 7.82 -1.15 1.41
N LEU A 52 8.96 -0.48 1.32
CA LEU A 52 9.33 0.20 0.08
C LEU A 52 9.58 -0.81 -1.04
N VAL A 53 9.29 -0.40 -2.27
CA VAL A 53 9.69 -1.17 -3.46
C VAL A 53 11.17 -0.89 -3.73
N PRO A 54 12.04 -1.92 -3.77
CA PRO A 54 13.47 -1.72 -3.99
C PRO A 54 13.75 -0.95 -5.29
N LYS A 55 14.65 0.02 -5.22
CA LYS A 55 15.09 0.86 -6.35
C LYS A 55 13.98 1.71 -6.98
N ARG A 56 12.85 1.90 -6.29
CA ARG A 56 11.76 2.76 -6.74
C ARG A 56 11.40 3.76 -5.65
N GLU A 57 11.74 5.02 -5.89
CA GLU A 57 11.45 6.09 -4.95
C GLU A 57 9.94 6.25 -4.76
N ARG A 58 9.53 6.48 -3.51
CA ARG A 58 8.13 6.77 -3.13
C ARG A 58 7.13 5.67 -3.49
N GLU A 59 7.60 4.47 -3.85
CA GLU A 59 6.74 3.31 -4.08
C GLU A 59 6.65 2.43 -2.84
N TRP A 60 5.43 2.05 -2.48
CA TRP A 60 5.14 1.21 -1.32
C TRP A 60 4.35 -0.02 -1.72
N LEU A 61 4.73 -1.17 -1.19
CA LEU A 61 3.95 -2.39 -1.27
C LEU A 61 3.49 -2.75 0.14
N VAL A 62 2.19 -2.90 0.30
CA VAL A 62 1.54 -3.33 1.53
C VAL A 62 0.82 -4.62 1.26
N ASP A 63 1.11 -5.67 2.02
CA ASP A 63 0.33 -6.90 2.00
C ASP A 63 -0.09 -7.30 3.40
N GLY A 64 -1.14 -8.10 3.46
CA GLY A 64 -1.69 -8.54 4.73
C GLY A 64 -2.78 -9.57 4.59
N LYS A 65 -3.34 -9.91 5.75
CA LYS A 65 -4.34 -10.94 5.94
C LYS A 65 -5.40 -10.45 6.91
N VAL A 66 -6.67 -10.62 6.55
CA VAL A 66 -7.82 -10.43 7.45
C VAL A 66 -8.58 -11.73 7.64
N LYS A 67 -9.33 -11.84 8.73
CA LYS A 67 -10.32 -12.92 8.90
C LYS A 67 -11.45 -12.73 7.89
N GLY A 68 -11.69 -13.75 7.06
CA GLY A 68 -12.91 -13.87 6.28
C GLY A 68 -13.89 -14.87 6.91
N PRO A 69 -15.14 -14.88 6.45
CA PRO A 69 -16.18 -15.78 6.98
C PRO A 69 -15.86 -17.26 6.76
N GLU A 70 -15.12 -17.60 5.69
CA GLU A 70 -14.86 -18.99 5.28
C GLU A 70 -13.35 -19.32 5.25
N GLY A 71 -12.52 -18.40 5.74
CA GLY A 71 -11.07 -18.53 5.75
C GLY A 71 -10.37 -17.17 5.69
N PRO A 72 -9.03 -17.15 5.81
CA PRO A 72 -8.26 -15.92 5.71
C PRO A 72 -8.34 -15.32 4.30
N LEU A 73 -8.55 -14.00 4.23
CA LEU A 73 -8.49 -13.24 2.98
C LEU A 73 -7.16 -12.50 2.91
N LEU A 74 -6.45 -12.68 1.80
CA LEU A 74 -5.19 -12.01 1.51
C LEU A 74 -5.45 -10.77 0.67
N PHE A 75 -4.72 -9.70 0.97
CA PHE A 75 -4.78 -8.45 0.22
C PHE A 75 -3.38 -7.90 -0.03
N ALA A 76 -3.24 -7.15 -1.13
CA ALA A 76 -2.03 -6.39 -1.42
C ALA A 76 -2.40 -5.04 -2.08
N CYS A 77 -1.87 -3.94 -1.54
CA CYS A 77 -1.95 -2.61 -2.12
C CYS A 77 -0.57 -2.10 -2.55
N HIS A 78 -0.53 -1.31 -3.62
CA HIS A 78 0.68 -0.66 -4.12
C HIS A 78 0.46 0.84 -4.26
N LEU A 79 1.37 1.63 -3.74
CA LEU A 79 1.48 3.05 -4.03
C LEU A 79 2.41 3.23 -5.21
N HIS A 80 1.87 3.71 -6.33
CA HIS A 80 2.66 4.06 -7.50
C HIS A 80 3.18 5.50 -7.37
N GLN A 81 4.50 5.65 -7.37
CA GLN A 81 5.24 6.92 -7.40
C GLN A 81 4.81 7.97 -6.35
N GLY A 82 4.23 7.54 -5.24
CA GLY A 82 3.74 8.43 -4.19
C GLY A 82 2.41 9.15 -4.51
N GLU A 83 1.70 8.75 -5.57
CA GLU A 83 0.53 9.48 -6.07
C GLU A 83 -0.77 8.67 -5.95
N ARG A 84 -0.74 7.39 -6.33
CA ARG A 84 -1.95 6.56 -6.43
C ARG A 84 -1.79 5.22 -5.75
N TRP A 85 -2.76 4.89 -4.89
CA TRP A 85 -2.92 3.55 -4.33
C TRP A 85 -3.75 2.66 -5.25
N GLU A 86 -3.28 1.45 -5.48
CA GLU A 86 -3.94 0.41 -6.28
C GLU A 86 -4.03 -0.89 -5.49
N LEU A 87 -5.16 -1.58 -5.58
CA LEU A 87 -5.33 -2.91 -4.97
C LEU A 87 -4.85 -3.94 -5.99
N LEU A 88 -3.66 -4.49 -5.77
CA LEU A 88 -3.02 -5.41 -6.70
C LEU A 88 -3.65 -6.80 -6.67
N ASN A 89 -3.94 -7.28 -5.47
CA ASN A 89 -4.56 -8.58 -5.30
C ASN A 89 -5.51 -8.54 -4.12
N PHE A 90 -6.64 -9.20 -4.31
CA PHE A 90 -7.60 -9.44 -3.26
C PHE A 90 -8.19 -10.81 -3.49
N SER A 91 -7.79 -11.76 -2.66
CA SER A 91 -8.40 -13.09 -2.70
C SER A 91 -9.79 -12.96 -2.11
N LEU A 92 -10.80 -12.69 -2.95
CA LEU A 92 -12.17 -13.04 -2.62
C LEU A 92 -12.21 -14.56 -2.66
N TRP A 93 -12.14 -15.21 -1.51
CA TRP A 93 -12.58 -16.59 -1.45
C TRP A 93 -14.05 -16.57 -1.89
N ALA A 94 -14.31 -17.11 -3.08
CA ALA A 94 -15.65 -17.35 -3.59
C ALA A 94 -15.96 -18.81 -3.27
N PRO A 95 -17.07 -19.11 -2.57
CA PRO A 95 -17.49 -20.49 -2.39
C PRO A 95 -17.66 -21.11 -3.77
N GLN A 96 -16.83 -22.11 -4.07
CA GLN A 96 -17.12 -22.99 -5.19
C GLN A 96 -18.43 -23.69 -4.84
N PRO A 97 -19.48 -23.63 -5.67
CA PRO A 97 -20.68 -24.37 -5.40
C PRO A 97 -20.28 -25.84 -5.24
N ILE A 98 -20.51 -26.38 -4.04
CA ILE A 98 -20.38 -27.80 -3.79
C ILE A 98 -21.30 -28.45 -4.82
N LYS A 99 -20.75 -29.16 -5.80
CA LYS A 99 -21.57 -29.99 -6.68
C LYS A 99 -22.27 -30.98 -5.76
N GLY A 100 -23.54 -30.74 -5.48
CA GLY A 100 -24.38 -31.64 -4.71
C GLY A 100 -24.32 -33.02 -5.37
N ALA A 101 -23.97 -34.01 -4.57
CA ALA A 101 -24.16 -35.42 -4.90
C ALA A 101 -25.64 -35.78 -4.76
#